data_AF-A0A660T991-F1
#
_entry.id   AF-A0A660T991-F1
#
_cell.length_a   1.000
_cell.length_b   1.000
_cell.length_c   1.000
_cell.angle_alpha   90.00
_cell.angle_beta   90.00
_cell.angle_gamma   90.00
#
_symmetry.space_group_name_H-M   'P 1'
#
loop_
_entity.id
_entity.type
_entity.pdbx_description
1 polymer ?
#
loop_
_entity_poly.entity_id
_entity_poly.type
_entity_poly.pdbx_seq_one_letter_code
_entity_poly.pdbx_strand_id
1 'polypeptide(L)'
;MIQFYFLSIVANFFGGAALAADYLGAKFPFFESMKGTFEKREVKIGLGFTALIVGIFKLIVKPVGWAVPVAGDLIPALTGIIVGLVLLLDFFKQKAGPTKTNIEKVEKTVMTYKMPLGILSIVVAFLHFLFPGALLL
;
A
#
# COMPACT_ATOMS: atom_id res chain seq x y z
N MET A 1 -3.44 -18.98 -0.03
CA MET A 1 -3.50 -19.43 -1.45
C MET A 1 -2.46 -18.67 -2.27
N ILE A 2 -1.84 -19.30 -3.27
CA ILE A 2 -0.72 -18.68 -4.02
C ILE A 2 -1.12 -17.39 -4.77
N GLN A 3 -2.37 -17.31 -5.23
CA GLN A 3 -2.91 -16.15 -5.95
C GLN A 3 -2.99 -14.92 -5.05
N PHE A 4 -3.52 -15.07 -3.83
CA PHE A 4 -3.61 -13.99 -2.84
C PHE A 4 -2.24 -13.55 -2.33
N TYR A 5 -1.31 -14.49 -2.20
CA TYR A 5 0.08 -14.22 -1.86
C TYR A 5 0.72 -13.29 -2.91
N PHE A 6 0.68 -13.67 -4.19
CA PHE A 6 1.24 -12.85 -5.26
C PHE A 6 0.53 -11.50 -5.40
N LEU A 7 -0.80 -11.49 -5.28
CA LEU A 7 -1.58 -10.26 -5.36
C LEU A 7 -1.23 -9.30 -4.21
N SER A 8 -0.90 -9.81 -3.02
CA SER A 8 -0.45 -9.00 -1.89
C SER A 8 0.91 -8.34 -2.16
N ILE A 9 1.83 -9.06 -2.78
CA ILE A 9 3.15 -8.53 -3.20
C ILE A 9 2.95 -7.39 -4.18
N VAL A 10 2.20 -7.65 -5.26
CA VAL A 10 1.95 -6.68 -6.32
C VAL A 10 1.22 -5.45 -5.77
N ALA A 11 0.17 -5.65 -4.96
CA ALA A 11 -0.61 -4.55 -4.41
C ALA A 11 0.20 -3.67 -3.45
N ASN A 12 1.02 -4.26 -2.58
CA ASN A 12 1.93 -3.49 -1.72
C ASN A 12 3.00 -2.77 -2.55
N PHE A 13 3.62 -3.44 -3.52
CA PHE A 13 4.65 -2.83 -4.34
C PHE A 13 4.13 -1.61 -5.12
N PHE A 14 3.05 -1.77 -5.88
CA PHE A 14 2.50 -0.67 -6.69
C PHE A 14 1.80 0.39 -5.83
N GLY A 15 1.12 0.00 -4.76
CA GLY A 15 0.54 0.95 -3.81
C GLY A 15 1.62 1.79 -3.12
N GLY A 16 2.71 1.15 -2.69
CA GLY A 16 3.87 1.82 -2.11
C GLY A 16 4.59 2.73 -3.11
N ALA A 17 4.76 2.27 -4.35
CA ALA A 17 5.32 3.08 -5.43
C ALA A 17 4.46 4.32 -5.74
N ALA A 18 3.14 4.18 -5.73
CA ALA A 18 2.23 5.32 -5.92
C ALA A 18 2.32 6.33 -4.76
N LEU A 19 2.47 5.87 -3.52
CA LEU A 19 2.66 6.75 -2.37
C LEU A 19 4.01 7.48 -2.38
N ALA A 20 5.08 6.79 -2.80
CA ALA A 20 6.43 7.32 -2.88
C ALA A 20 6.80 7.88 -4.26
N ALA A 21 5.83 8.08 -5.16
CA ALA A 21 6.07 8.40 -6.57
C ALA A 21 6.93 9.67 -6.78
N ASP A 22 6.71 10.71 -5.97
CA ASP A 22 7.49 11.95 -6.01
C ASP A 22 8.97 11.69 -5.70
N TYR A 23 9.24 10.91 -4.64
CA TYR A 23 10.58 10.58 -4.21
C TYR A 23 11.28 9.65 -5.21
N LEU A 24 10.57 8.61 -5.66
CA LEU A 24 11.11 7.63 -6.61
C LEU A 24 11.39 8.28 -7.96
N GLY A 25 10.50 9.15 -8.45
CA GLY A 25 10.70 9.89 -9.69
C GLY A 25 11.91 10.83 -9.64
N ALA A 26 12.15 11.46 -8.48
CA ALA A 26 13.34 12.32 -8.31
C ALA A 26 14.67 11.54 -8.26
N LYS A 27 14.62 10.22 -7.97
CA LYS A 27 15.82 9.37 -7.85
C LYS A 27 16.04 8.46 -9.05
N PHE A 28 14.99 8.08 -9.75
CA PHE A 28 15.03 7.05 -10.80
C PHE A 28 14.22 7.50 -12.03
N PRO A 29 14.86 7.64 -13.22
CA PRO A 29 14.18 8.09 -14.44
C PRO A 29 12.99 7.21 -14.86
N PHE A 30 13.06 5.90 -14.58
CA PHE A 30 11.96 4.98 -14.85
C PHE A 30 10.68 5.34 -14.07
N PHE A 31 10.82 5.73 -12.80
CA PHE A 31 9.68 6.13 -11.97
C PHE A 31 9.17 7.51 -12.33
N GLU A 32 10.02 8.40 -12.85
CA GLU A 32 9.61 9.70 -13.36
C GLU A 32 8.60 9.56 -14.51
N SER A 33 8.86 8.66 -15.47
CA SER A 33 7.93 8.35 -16.55
C SER A 33 6.59 7.78 -16.07
N MET A 34 6.58 7.08 -14.94
CA MET A 34 5.36 6.48 -14.38
C MET A 34 4.62 7.40 -13.39
N LYS A 35 5.28 8.45 -12.90
CA LYS A 35 4.73 9.38 -11.91
C LYS A 35 3.38 9.94 -12.37
N GLY A 36 3.30 10.41 -13.62
CA GLY A 36 2.06 10.93 -14.18
C GLY A 36 0.92 9.90 -14.22
N THR A 37 1.24 8.60 -14.31
CA THR A 37 0.24 7.52 -14.22
C THR A 37 -0.22 7.29 -12.78
N PHE A 38 0.70 7.28 -11.81
CA PHE A 38 0.34 7.16 -10.38
C PHE A 38 -0.44 8.37 -9.84
N GLU A 39 -0.31 9.53 -10.50
CA GLU A 39 -1.11 10.71 -10.18
C GLU A 39 -2.54 10.64 -10.71
N LYS A 40 -2.82 9.81 -11.72
CA LYS A 40 -4.16 9.63 -12.27
C LYS A 40 -5.11 9.12 -11.19
N ARG A 41 -6.28 9.76 -11.12
CA ARG A 41 -7.31 9.49 -10.12
C ARG A 41 -7.74 8.03 -10.12
N GLU A 42 -7.99 7.49 -11.30
CA GLU A 42 -8.48 6.12 -11.51
C GLU A 42 -7.45 5.11 -10.98
N VAL A 43 -6.16 5.40 -11.19
CA VAL A 43 -5.05 4.56 -10.72
C VAL A 43 -4.93 4.61 -9.20
N LYS A 44 -4.99 5.80 -8.58
CA LYS A 44 -4.95 5.92 -7.11
C LYS A 44 -6.10 5.18 -6.43
N ILE A 45 -7.31 5.33 -6.96
CA ILE A 45 -8.50 4.65 -6.43
C ILE A 45 -8.38 3.15 -6.63
N GLY A 46 -8.00 2.70 -7.83
CA GLY A 46 -7.81 1.30 -8.15
C GLY A 46 -6.79 0.65 -7.23
N LEU A 47 -5.57 1.21 -7.16
CA LEU A 47 -4.52 0.72 -6.27
C LEU A 47 -4.92 0.79 -4.79
N GLY A 48 -5.61 1.85 -4.38
CA GLY A 48 -6.09 2.03 -3.01
C GLY A 48 -7.05 0.93 -2.58
N PHE A 49 -8.10 0.68 -3.38
CA PHE A 49 -9.04 -0.42 -3.10
C PHE A 49 -8.39 -1.78 -3.24
N THR A 50 -7.55 -2.02 -4.24
CA THR A 50 -6.84 -3.30 -4.39
C THR A 50 -5.96 -3.58 -3.17
N ALA A 51 -5.13 -2.64 -2.74
CA ALA A 51 -4.27 -2.82 -1.56
C ALA A 51 -5.07 -3.06 -0.28
N LEU A 52 -6.17 -2.30 -0.09
CA LEU A 52 -7.03 -2.44 1.07
C LEU A 52 -7.75 -3.79 1.11
N ILE A 53 -8.42 -4.16 0.02
CA ILE A 53 -9.18 -5.41 -0.09
C ILE A 53 -8.25 -6.60 0.07
N VAL A 54 -7.11 -6.59 -0.64
CA VAL A 54 -6.13 -7.69 -0.57
C VAL A 54 -5.54 -7.79 0.83
N GLY A 55 -5.20 -6.67 1.48
CA GLY A 55 -4.70 -6.66 2.84
C GLY A 55 -5.70 -7.24 3.85
N ILE A 56 -6.98 -6.86 3.76
CA ILE A 56 -8.06 -7.41 4.59
C ILE A 56 -8.22 -8.92 4.35
N PHE A 57 -8.32 -9.34 3.09
CA PHE A 57 -8.47 -10.76 2.77
C PHE A 57 -7.28 -11.59 3.24
N LYS A 58 -6.08 -11.02 3.27
CA LYS A 58 -4.89 -11.72 3.77
C LYS A 58 -4.95 -12.05 5.27
N LEU A 59 -5.69 -11.28 6.06
CA LEU A 59 -5.92 -11.60 7.48
C LEU A 59 -6.94 -12.72 7.68
N ILE A 60 -7.80 -12.96 6.68
CA ILE A 60 -8.90 -13.92 6.75
C ILE A 60 -8.49 -15.25 6.09
N VAL A 61 -7.79 -15.17 4.96
CA VAL A 61 -7.38 -16.32 4.14
C VAL A 61 -6.10 -16.91 4.69
N LYS A 62 -6.13 -18.21 5.00
CA LYS A 62 -4.96 -18.92 5.53
C LYS A 62 -3.76 -18.85 4.57
N PRO A 63 -2.55 -18.56 5.08
CA PRO A 63 -1.30 -18.69 4.33
C PRO A 63 -1.10 -20.15 3.89
N VAL A 64 -0.48 -20.37 2.73
CA VAL A 64 -0.22 -21.71 2.21
C VAL A 64 0.80 -22.40 3.13
N GLY A 65 0.46 -23.58 3.67
CA GLY A 65 1.39 -24.40 4.46
C GLY A 65 1.49 -24.03 5.95
N TRP A 66 0.67 -23.11 6.46
CA TRP A 66 0.71 -22.68 7.86
C TRP A 66 -0.53 -23.12 8.66
N ALA A 67 -0.30 -23.63 9.87
CA ALA A 67 -1.36 -23.98 10.82
C ALA A 67 -2.02 -22.75 11.46
N VAL A 68 -1.31 -21.61 11.50
CA VAL A 68 -1.78 -20.37 12.14
C VAL A 68 -2.29 -19.38 11.07
N PRO A 69 -3.60 -19.09 11.01
CA PRO A 69 -4.22 -18.32 9.92
C PRO A 69 -3.73 -16.87 9.76
N VAL A 70 -3.22 -16.23 10.83
CA VAL A 70 -2.97 -14.78 10.87
C VAL A 70 -1.48 -14.44 10.99
N ALA A 71 -0.69 -15.32 11.59
CA ALA A 71 0.70 -15.03 11.93
C ALA A 71 1.67 -15.13 10.75
N GLY A 72 1.29 -15.76 9.63
CA GLY A 72 2.18 -15.88 8.47
C GLY A 72 2.31 -14.60 7.66
N ASP A 73 1.28 -13.75 7.64
CA ASP A 73 1.10 -12.72 6.61
C ASP A 73 0.76 -11.33 7.18
N LEU A 74 0.96 -11.14 8.49
CA LEU A 74 0.49 -9.97 9.23
C LEU A 74 1.11 -8.67 8.72
N ILE A 75 2.41 -8.64 8.45
CA ILE A 75 3.11 -7.42 8.04
C ILE A 75 2.59 -6.96 6.67
N PRO A 76 2.60 -7.77 5.58
CA PRO A 76 2.07 -7.31 4.30
C PRO A 76 0.57 -6.99 4.32
N ALA A 77 -0.20 -7.67 5.18
CA ALA A 77 -1.62 -7.39 5.32
C ALA A 77 -1.86 -6.00 5.91
N LEU A 78 -1.21 -5.69 7.03
CA LEU A 78 -1.29 -4.38 7.67
C LEU A 78 -0.74 -3.28 6.78
N THR A 79 0.39 -3.53 6.12
CA THR A 79 0.97 -2.58 5.18
C THR A 79 0.03 -2.31 4.01
N GLY A 80 -0.59 -3.35 3.42
CA GLY A 80 -1.55 -3.18 2.33
C GLY A 80 -2.78 -2.38 2.74
N ILE A 81 -3.30 -2.62 3.95
CA ILE A 81 -4.41 -1.86 4.53
C ILE A 81 -4.03 -0.39 4.69
N ILE A 82 -2.89 -0.11 5.32
CA ILE A 82 -2.43 1.27 5.57
C ILE A 82 -2.24 1.99 4.23
N VAL A 83 -1.53 1.38 3.28
CA VAL A 83 -1.27 1.96 1.95
C VAL A 83 -2.57 2.23 1.21
N GLY A 84 -3.50 1.27 1.23
CA GLY A 84 -4.81 1.42 0.62
C GLY A 84 -5.58 2.60 1.20
N LEU A 85 -5.61 2.73 2.53
CA LEU A 85 -6.25 3.85 3.22
C LEU A 85 -5.60 5.19 2.88
N VAL A 86 -4.25 5.28 2.89
CA VAL A 86 -3.55 6.53 2.56
C VAL A 86 -3.81 6.96 1.11
N LEU A 87 -3.81 6.03 0.15
CA LEU A 87 -4.13 6.35 -1.24
C LEU A 87 -5.56 6.86 -1.42
N LEU A 88 -6.53 6.25 -0.73
CA LEU A 88 -7.92 6.68 -0.77
C LEU A 88 -8.10 8.05 -0.09
N LEU A 89 -7.42 8.31 1.03
CA LEU A 89 -7.41 9.62 1.69
C LEU A 89 -6.80 10.71 0.80
N ASP A 90 -5.67 10.43 0.15
CA ASP A 90 -5.04 11.34 -0.82
C ASP A 90 -6.00 11.68 -1.97
N PHE A 91 -6.77 10.70 -2.43
CA PHE A 91 -7.83 10.92 -3.43
C PHE A 91 -8.96 11.81 -2.90
N PHE A 92 -9.53 11.50 -1.72
CA PHE A 92 -10.65 12.27 -1.18
C PHE A 92 -10.27 13.72 -0.85
N LYS A 93 -9.03 13.98 -0.43
CA LYS A 93 -8.49 15.32 -0.22
C LYS A 93 -8.56 16.18 -1.49
N GLN A 94 -8.20 15.62 -2.65
CA GLN A 94 -8.26 16.36 -3.92
C GLN A 94 -9.69 16.83 -4.28
N LYS A 95 -10.72 16.21 -3.67
CA LYS A 95 -12.14 16.52 -3.89
C LYS A 95 -12.73 17.42 -2.81
N ALA A 96 -12.23 17.35 -1.57
CA ALA A 96 -12.77 18.09 -0.44
C ALA A 96 -12.13 19.49 -0.35
N GLY A 97 -12.95 20.54 -0.44
CA GLY A 97 -12.53 21.89 -0.03
C GLY A 97 -12.17 21.95 1.47
N PRO A 98 -11.55 23.05 1.94
CA PRO A 98 -11.01 23.14 3.30
C PRO A 98 -12.10 22.88 4.35
N THR A 99 -12.02 21.72 5.00
CA THR A 99 -12.99 21.30 6.02
C THR A 99 -12.39 21.49 7.40
N LYS A 100 -12.84 22.51 8.14
CA LYS A 100 -12.37 22.86 9.50
C LYS A 100 -12.82 21.86 10.56
N THR A 101 -12.21 20.67 10.63
CA THR A 101 -12.51 19.67 11.68
C THR A 101 -11.29 18.84 12.06
N ASN A 102 -11.39 18.02 13.12
CA ASN A 102 -10.36 17.08 13.57
C ASN A 102 -9.82 16.15 12.47
N ILE A 103 -10.56 15.97 11.38
CA ILE A 103 -10.16 15.22 10.17
C ILE A 103 -8.89 15.83 9.55
N GLU A 104 -8.75 17.16 9.59
CA GLU A 104 -7.63 17.89 8.97
C GLU A 104 -6.29 17.60 9.68
N LYS A 105 -6.30 17.37 10.99
CA LYS A 105 -5.10 16.98 11.76
C LYS A 105 -4.65 15.55 11.43
N VAL A 106 -5.59 14.61 11.36
CA VAL A 106 -5.32 13.21 11.02
C VAL A 106 -4.79 13.14 9.59
N GLU A 107 -5.45 13.83 8.66
CA GLU A 107 -5.02 13.92 7.27
C GLU A 107 -3.60 14.50 7.15
N LYS A 108 -3.33 15.66 7.76
CA LYS A 108 -2.00 16.28 7.70
C LYS A 108 -0.90 15.35 8.25
N THR A 109 -1.20 14.63 9.33
CA THR A 109 -0.26 13.67 9.93
C THR A 109 -0.02 12.50 8.98
N VAL A 110 -1.07 11.84 8.50
CA VAL A 110 -0.97 10.69 7.58
C VAL A 110 -0.23 11.08 6.29
N MET A 111 -0.53 12.25 5.73
CA MET A 111 0.11 12.76 4.52
C MET A 111 1.59 13.12 4.70
N THR A 112 2.01 13.47 5.93
CA THR A 112 3.43 13.68 6.25
C THR A 112 4.22 12.37 6.14
N TYR A 113 3.60 11.24 6.47
CA TYR A 113 4.21 9.92 6.40
C TYR A 113 3.98 9.18 5.08
N LYS A 114 3.38 9.83 4.08
CA LYS A 114 3.07 9.22 2.77
C LYS A 114 4.29 8.56 2.13
N MET A 115 5.41 9.29 2.04
CA MET A 115 6.66 8.79 1.46
C MET A 115 7.26 7.62 2.25
N PRO A 116 7.54 7.73 3.58
CA PRO A 116 8.13 6.62 4.32
C PRO A 116 7.23 5.38 4.34
N LEU A 117 5.90 5.54 4.39
CA LEU A 117 4.96 4.41 4.26
C LEU A 117 5.04 3.75 2.88
N GLY A 118 5.19 4.54 1.82
CA GLY A 118 5.36 4.03 0.46
C GLY A 118 6.64 3.20 0.30
N ILE A 119 7.77 3.70 0.80
CA ILE A 119 9.05 2.98 0.78
C ILE A 119 8.98 1.72 1.65
N LEU A 120 8.42 1.80 2.86
CA LEU A 120 8.23 0.64 3.73
C LEU A 120 7.42 -0.44 3.01
N SER A 121 6.36 -0.07 2.30
CA SER A 121 5.52 -1.03 1.57
C SER A 121 6.25 -1.73 0.43
N ILE A 122 7.11 -1.03 -0.30
CA ILE A 122 7.97 -1.63 -1.32
C ILE A 122 8.94 -2.64 -0.68
N VAL A 123 9.56 -2.27 0.45
CA VAL A 123 10.47 -3.16 1.19
C VAL A 123 9.73 -4.40 1.68
N VAL A 124 8.54 -4.25 2.26
CA VAL A 124 7.70 -5.38 2.70
C VAL A 124 7.32 -6.27 1.53
N ALA A 125 6.93 -5.71 0.38
CA ALA A 125 6.62 -6.50 -0.81
C ALA A 125 7.84 -7.30 -1.31
N PHE A 126 9.03 -6.68 -1.31
CA PHE A 126 10.26 -7.33 -1.72
C PHE A 126 10.67 -8.45 -0.76
N LEU A 127 10.61 -8.21 0.54
CA LEU A 127 10.89 -9.22 1.56
C LEU A 127 9.89 -10.37 1.50
N HIS A 128 8.60 -10.06 1.37
CA HIS A 128 7.55 -11.08 1.25
C HIS A 128 7.78 -11.97 0.03
N PHE A 129 8.17 -11.38 -1.11
CA PHE A 129 8.53 -12.11 -2.33
C PHE A 129 9.75 -13.03 -2.15
N LEU A 130 10.80 -12.56 -1.48
CA LEU A 130 12.01 -13.35 -1.25
C LEU A 130 11.83 -14.46 -0.22
N PHE A 131 10.97 -14.24 0.78
CA PHE A 131 10.79 -15.14 1.93
C PHE A 131 9.33 -15.58 2.09
N PRO A 132 8.76 -16.37 1.15
CA PRO A 132 7.38 -16.86 1.19
C PRO A 132 7.01 -17.69 2.44
N GLY A 133 8.01 -18.17 3.17
CA GLY A 133 7.85 -18.97 4.39
C GLY A 133 8.38 -18.29 5.66
N ALA A 134 8.57 -16.97 5.65
CA ALA A 134 8.94 -16.25 6.87
C ALA A 134 7.71 -16.04 7.77
N LEU A 135 7.87 -16.22 9.08
CA LEU A 135 6.82 -15.89 10.05
C LEU A 135 6.57 -14.37 9.99
N LEU A 136 5.30 -13.96 9.88
CA LEU A 136 4.79 -12.57 9.77
C LEU A 136 4.95 -11.89 8.41
N LEU A 137 5.71 -12.47 7.47
CA LEU A 137 6.18 -11.79 6.28
C LEU A 137 5.51 -12.18 4.99
#